data_AF-A0ABD1CG98-F1
#
_entry.id   AF-A0ABD1CG98-F1
#
_cell.length_a   1.000
_cell.length_b   1.000
_cell.length_c   1.000
_cell.angle_alpha   90.00
_cell.angle_beta   90.00
_cell.angle_gamma   90.00
#
_symmetry.space_group_name_H-M   'P 1'
#
loop_
_entity.id
_entity.type
_entity.pdbx_description
1 polymer ?
#
loop_
_entity_poly.entity_id
_entity_poly.type
_entity_poly.pdbx_seq_one_letter_code
_entity_poly.pdbx_strand_id
1 'polypeptide(L)'
;MWSLLVLLQILLVKETAFGIKLTEVRVPKHTIKDHSVRLECHYEMEGEALYAVKWYKDGHEFYRYVPRDSPPVQIFPREGINVDVQNSTNDQVVLDPIELASTGKYRCEVSAEAPSFQTVSDHGEMTVVVLPDEDPHISGGKPRYQLGDAVRVNCTSGRSKPAVHLTWYINSEPAEPGLVRQYEPVVSGKDKLETSILGLEFRVKPKHFKRGDMKLKCLATISTVYWKSNEESVEGDKPQKAPMLESRKAVAANTRADRVQ
;
A
#
# COMPACT_ATOMS: atom_id res chain seq x y z
N MET A 1 -33.11 60.47 -13.52
CA MET A 1 -33.70 59.21 -14.05
C MET A 1 -32.77 58.48 -15.01
N TRP A 2 -32.03 59.15 -15.89
CA TRP A 2 -31.04 58.52 -16.78
C TRP A 2 -29.84 57.88 -16.04
N SER A 3 -29.38 58.48 -14.95
CA SER A 3 -28.21 57.99 -14.19
C SER A 3 -28.45 56.63 -13.51
N LEU A 4 -29.69 56.34 -13.10
CA LEU A 4 -30.06 55.03 -12.52
C LEU A 4 -30.16 53.94 -13.59
N LEU A 5 -30.57 54.28 -14.82
CA LEU A 5 -30.65 53.35 -15.95
C LEU A 5 -29.25 52.91 -16.42
N VAL A 6 -28.27 53.81 -16.39
CA VAL A 6 -26.87 53.50 -16.70
C VAL A 6 -26.24 52.59 -15.63
N LEU A 7 -26.51 52.86 -14.34
CA LEU A 7 -26.07 51.99 -13.24
C LEU A 7 -26.72 50.59 -13.28
N LEU A 8 -27.99 50.49 -13.69
CA LEU A 8 -28.68 49.21 -13.87
C LEU A 8 -28.16 48.41 -15.07
N GLN A 9 -27.73 49.09 -16.14
CA GLN A 9 -27.07 48.45 -17.31
C GLN A 9 -25.67 47.95 -16.96
N ILE A 10 -24.90 48.68 -16.15
CA ILE A 10 -23.56 48.27 -15.67
C ILE A 10 -23.65 47.06 -14.72
N LEU A 11 -24.76 46.91 -13.97
CA LEU A 11 -25.00 45.75 -13.09
C LEU A 11 -25.46 44.48 -13.82
N LEU A 12 -25.86 44.56 -15.10
CA LEU A 12 -26.33 43.43 -15.90
C LEU A 12 -25.24 42.78 -16.76
N VAL A 13 -24.06 43.39 -16.89
CA VAL A 13 -22.89 42.76 -17.52
C VAL A 13 -22.12 41.99 -16.46
N LYS A 14 -22.72 40.91 -15.94
CA LYS A 14 -21.91 39.79 -15.49
C LYS A 14 -21.43 39.11 -16.77
N GLU A 15 -20.27 39.52 -17.27
CA GLU A 15 -19.52 38.71 -18.23
C GLU A 15 -19.34 37.34 -17.57
N THR A 16 -20.16 36.37 -17.94
CA THR A 16 -19.81 34.97 -17.77
C THR A 16 -18.63 34.76 -18.70
N ALA A 17 -17.42 34.79 -18.15
CA ALA A 17 -16.23 34.39 -18.86
C ALA A 17 -16.41 32.92 -19.25
N PHE A 18 -16.82 32.69 -20.49
CA PHE A 18 -16.78 31.38 -21.13
C PHE A 18 -15.31 31.09 -21.40
N GLY A 19 -14.83 29.99 -20.87
CA GLY A 19 -13.46 29.57 -21.07
C GLY A 19 -13.36 28.09 -20.79
N ILE A 20 -12.36 27.45 -21.41
CA ILE A 20 -12.17 26.02 -21.19
C ILE A 20 -11.90 25.75 -19.70
N LYS A 21 -12.48 24.67 -19.19
CA LYS A 21 -12.33 24.26 -17.80
C LYS A 21 -11.87 22.83 -17.74
N LEU A 22 -10.82 22.59 -16.98
CA LEU A 22 -10.41 21.24 -16.61
C LEU A 22 -11.17 20.86 -15.34
N THR A 23 -12.06 19.89 -15.44
CA THR A 23 -12.92 19.50 -14.31
C THR A 23 -12.23 18.48 -13.43
N GLU A 24 -11.49 17.54 -14.00
CA GLU A 24 -10.77 16.53 -13.24
C GLU A 24 -9.66 15.86 -14.07
N VAL A 25 -8.50 15.64 -13.46
CA VAL A 25 -7.47 14.74 -13.99
C VAL A 25 -7.32 13.54 -13.06
N ARG A 26 -7.65 12.33 -13.55
CA ARG A 26 -7.54 11.10 -12.78
C ARG A 26 -6.32 10.30 -13.21
N VAL A 27 -5.36 10.23 -12.29
CA VAL A 27 -4.16 9.40 -12.39
C VAL A 27 -4.15 8.48 -11.17
N PRO A 28 -4.23 7.15 -11.34
CA PRO A 28 -4.20 6.24 -10.20
C PRO A 28 -2.90 6.37 -9.41
N LYS A 29 -3.03 6.60 -8.10
CA LYS A 29 -1.87 6.83 -7.21
C LYS A 29 -0.93 5.62 -7.14
N HIS A 30 -1.51 4.42 -7.15
CA HIS A 30 -0.78 3.15 -7.11
C HIS A 30 -1.35 2.18 -8.13
N THR A 31 -0.48 1.54 -8.90
CA THR A 31 -0.84 0.52 -9.90
C THR A 31 0.08 -0.67 -9.80
N ILE A 32 -0.37 -1.84 -10.24
CA ILE A 32 0.42 -3.07 -10.20
C ILE A 32 1.05 -3.28 -11.58
N LYS A 33 2.32 -3.67 -11.60
CA LYS A 33 3.04 -4.02 -12.84
C LYS A 33 2.25 -5.05 -13.66
N ASP A 34 2.38 -4.97 -14.98
CA ASP A 34 1.76 -5.87 -15.97
C ASP A 34 0.22 -5.78 -16.04
N HIS A 35 -0.39 -4.81 -15.35
CA HIS A 35 -1.80 -4.49 -15.49
C HIS A 35 -2.00 -3.28 -16.42
N SER A 36 -3.22 -3.18 -16.95
CA SER A 36 -3.67 -1.99 -17.66
C SER A 36 -4.08 -0.88 -16.68
N VAL A 37 -3.82 0.37 -17.04
CA VAL A 37 -4.32 1.55 -16.32
C VAL A 37 -4.96 2.55 -17.29
N ARG A 38 -6.01 3.23 -16.82
CA ARG A 38 -6.64 4.34 -17.51
C ARG A 38 -6.26 5.66 -16.83
N LEU A 39 -5.79 6.60 -17.64
CA LEU A 39 -5.60 8.00 -17.28
C LEU A 39 -6.79 8.78 -17.85
N GLU A 40 -7.46 9.60 -17.05
CA GLU A 40 -8.65 10.35 -17.49
C GLU A 40 -8.41 11.85 -17.34
N CYS A 41 -8.88 12.60 -18.33
CA CYS A 41 -8.79 14.05 -18.41
C CYS A 41 -10.16 14.60 -18.79
N HIS A 42 -10.92 14.98 -17.78
CA HIS A 42 -12.27 15.51 -17.91
C HIS A 42 -12.20 17.02 -18.05
N TYR A 43 -12.81 17.56 -19.11
CA TYR A 43 -12.80 18.98 -19.41
C TYR A 43 -14.10 19.43 -20.08
N GLU A 44 -14.43 20.71 -19.91
CA GLU A 44 -15.57 21.39 -20.51
C GLU A 44 -15.07 22.51 -21.42
N MET A 45 -15.55 22.56 -22.66
CA MET A 45 -15.09 23.54 -23.64
C MET A 45 -15.85 24.88 -23.59
N GLU A 46 -16.97 24.95 -22.88
CA GLU A 46 -17.80 26.15 -22.69
C GLU A 46 -18.07 26.99 -23.97
N GLY A 47 -18.22 26.32 -25.12
CA GLY A 47 -18.49 26.95 -26.42
C GLY A 47 -17.26 27.17 -27.31
N GLU A 48 -16.06 26.86 -26.82
CA GLU A 48 -14.83 26.86 -27.62
C GLU A 48 -14.65 25.54 -28.40
N ALA A 49 -13.88 25.59 -29.49
CA ALA A 49 -13.51 24.39 -30.25
C ALA A 49 -12.20 23.80 -29.72
N LEU A 50 -12.14 22.47 -29.60
CA LEU A 50 -10.94 21.78 -29.14
C LEU A 50 -9.84 21.84 -30.20
N TYR A 51 -8.66 22.33 -29.82
CA TYR A 51 -7.45 22.25 -30.65
C TYR A 51 -6.72 20.93 -30.40
N ALA A 52 -6.37 20.64 -29.14
CA ALA A 52 -5.64 19.43 -28.79
C ALA A 52 -5.84 19.00 -27.33
N VAL A 53 -5.73 17.69 -27.08
CA VAL A 53 -5.48 17.13 -25.74
C VAL A 53 -4.14 16.42 -25.77
N LYS A 54 -3.27 16.73 -24.81
CA LYS A 54 -1.92 16.16 -24.72
C LYS A 54 -1.68 15.58 -23.34
N TRP A 55 -1.01 14.44 -23.30
CA TRP A 55 -0.51 13.86 -22.07
C TRP A 55 1.01 13.84 -22.04
N TYR A 56 1.53 14.16 -20.87
CA TYR A 56 2.97 14.21 -20.58
C TYR A 56 3.29 13.31 -19.41
N LYS A 57 4.41 12.59 -19.49
CA LYS A 57 5.05 11.88 -18.37
C LYS A 57 6.38 12.56 -18.08
N ASP A 58 6.56 13.02 -16.85
CA ASP A 58 7.78 13.69 -16.39
C ASP A 58 8.24 14.81 -17.36
N GLY A 59 7.26 15.61 -17.80
CA GLY A 59 7.47 16.73 -18.73
C GLY A 59 7.57 16.37 -20.21
N HIS A 60 7.57 15.09 -20.58
CA HIS A 60 7.70 14.66 -21.98
C HIS A 60 6.36 14.18 -22.53
N GLU A 61 5.94 14.75 -23.67
CA GLU A 61 4.74 14.34 -24.40
C GLU A 61 4.86 12.85 -24.77
N PHE A 62 3.80 12.08 -24.53
CA PHE A 62 3.71 10.69 -24.96
C PHE A 62 2.44 10.38 -25.75
N TYR A 63 1.42 11.22 -25.63
CA TYR A 63 0.16 11.08 -26.34
C TYR A 63 -0.40 12.45 -26.70
N ARG A 64 -0.95 12.55 -27.91
CA ARG A 64 -1.63 13.73 -28.42
C ARG A 64 -2.86 13.34 -29.22
N TYR A 65 -3.97 14.00 -28.94
CA TYR A 65 -5.19 13.94 -29.72
C TYR A 65 -5.47 15.31 -30.34
N VAL A 66 -5.61 15.37 -31.67
CA VAL A 66 -5.97 16.57 -32.44
C VAL A 66 -7.13 16.19 -33.37
N PRO A 67 -8.37 16.69 -33.15
CA PRO A 67 -9.55 16.28 -33.91
C PRO A 67 -9.43 16.46 -35.43
N ARG A 68 -8.63 17.45 -35.86
CA ARG A 68 -8.46 17.84 -37.26
C ARG A 68 -7.40 17.01 -38.01
N ASP A 69 -6.57 16.27 -37.28
CA ASP A 69 -5.50 15.47 -37.87
C ASP A 69 -6.03 14.12 -38.39
N SER A 70 -5.31 13.52 -39.34
CA SER A 70 -5.60 12.18 -39.86
C SER A 70 -4.30 11.34 -39.83
N PRO A 71 -4.15 10.40 -38.88
CA PRO A 71 -5.08 10.07 -37.79
C PRO A 71 -5.11 11.14 -36.68
N PRO A 72 -6.21 11.22 -35.89
CA PRO A 72 -6.34 12.22 -34.83
C PRO A 72 -5.43 11.94 -33.63
N VAL A 73 -4.96 10.71 -33.45
CA VAL A 73 -4.09 10.28 -32.36
C VAL A 73 -2.65 10.17 -32.85
N GLN A 74 -1.72 10.73 -32.05
CA GLN A 74 -0.29 10.62 -32.24
C GLN A 74 0.37 10.17 -30.94
N ILE A 75 1.30 9.22 -31.04
CA ILE A 75 2.04 8.67 -29.90
C ILE A 75 3.52 9.04 -30.01
N PHE A 76 4.14 9.32 -28.86
CA PHE A 76 5.56 9.62 -28.76
C PHE A 76 6.19 8.58 -27.82
N PRO A 77 7.08 7.70 -28.32
CA PRO A 77 7.66 6.64 -27.51
C PRO A 77 8.41 7.17 -26.29
N ARG A 78 8.05 6.67 -25.11
CA ARG A 78 8.73 6.95 -23.84
C ARG A 78 8.96 5.63 -23.09
N GLU A 79 10.05 5.56 -22.33
CA GLU A 79 10.36 4.38 -21.52
C GLU A 79 9.22 4.09 -20.53
N GLY A 80 8.77 2.83 -20.50
CA GLY A 80 7.66 2.38 -19.67
C GLY A 80 6.29 2.93 -20.07
N ILE A 81 6.13 3.51 -21.26
CA ILE A 81 4.82 3.99 -21.75
C ILE A 81 4.38 3.17 -22.95
N ASN A 82 3.40 2.30 -22.72
CA ASN A 82 2.82 1.43 -23.73
C ASN A 82 1.36 1.87 -23.94
N VAL A 83 1.12 2.77 -24.90
CA VAL A 83 -0.23 3.30 -25.15
C VAL A 83 -1.05 2.29 -25.96
N ASP A 84 -2.20 1.89 -25.44
CA ASP A 84 -3.22 1.19 -26.20
C ASP A 84 -4.08 2.20 -26.97
N VAL A 85 -3.71 2.42 -28.23
CA VAL A 85 -4.36 3.39 -29.13
C VAL A 85 -5.82 3.02 -29.40
N GLN A 86 -6.18 1.73 -29.42
CA GLN A 86 -7.54 1.30 -29.75
C GLN A 86 -8.54 1.62 -28.63
N ASN A 87 -8.05 1.66 -27.38
CA ASN A 87 -8.85 1.97 -26.20
C ASN A 87 -8.62 3.40 -25.67
N SER A 88 -7.87 4.23 -26.39
CA SER A 88 -7.59 5.63 -26.04
C SER A 88 -8.39 6.61 -26.90
N THR A 89 -8.80 7.72 -26.31
CA THR A 89 -9.68 8.74 -26.92
C THR A 89 -9.15 10.15 -26.62
N ASN A 90 -9.96 11.19 -26.83
CA ASN A 90 -9.62 12.57 -26.51
C ASN A 90 -9.53 12.83 -24.99
N ASP A 91 -10.27 12.10 -24.17
CA ASP A 91 -10.41 12.32 -22.73
C ASP A 91 -9.86 11.18 -21.87
N GLN A 92 -9.53 10.02 -22.45
CA GLN A 92 -8.87 8.92 -21.74
C GLN A 92 -7.68 8.35 -22.52
N VAL A 93 -6.62 7.99 -21.80
CA VAL A 93 -5.47 7.25 -22.35
C VAL A 93 -5.27 5.97 -21.56
N VAL A 94 -5.23 4.85 -22.27
CA VAL A 94 -4.99 3.53 -21.69
C VAL A 94 -3.53 3.15 -21.89
N LEU A 95 -2.87 2.78 -20.79
CA LEU A 95 -1.51 2.23 -20.81
C LEU A 95 -1.58 0.74 -20.48
N ASP A 96 -1.09 -0.11 -21.38
CA ASP A 96 -1.12 -1.56 -21.22
C ASP A 96 0.03 -2.25 -22.03
N PRO A 97 0.94 -3.00 -21.37
CA PRO A 97 1.07 -3.17 -19.93
C PRO A 97 1.80 -2.00 -19.26
N ILE A 98 1.50 -1.77 -17.98
CA ILE A 98 2.29 -0.88 -17.12
C ILE A 98 3.57 -1.56 -16.63
N GLU A 99 4.67 -0.81 -16.67
CA GLU A 99 5.99 -1.23 -16.24
C GLU A 99 6.46 -0.41 -15.03
N LEU A 100 7.51 -0.87 -14.33
CA LEU A 100 8.09 -0.08 -13.23
C LEU A 100 8.52 1.33 -13.67
N ALA A 101 9.02 1.46 -14.89
CA ALA A 101 9.40 2.74 -15.50
C ALA A 101 8.20 3.67 -15.79
N SER A 102 6.96 3.16 -15.77
CA SER A 102 5.76 4.00 -15.85
C SER A 102 5.52 4.82 -14.58
N THR A 103 6.28 4.61 -13.49
CA THR A 103 6.23 5.49 -12.31
C THR A 103 6.63 6.92 -12.71
N GLY A 104 5.86 7.92 -12.27
CA GLY A 104 6.17 9.31 -12.54
C GLY A 104 4.98 10.25 -12.43
N LYS A 105 5.21 11.51 -12.84
CA LYS A 105 4.21 12.57 -12.87
C LYS A 105 3.53 12.63 -14.23
N TYR A 106 2.21 12.52 -14.23
CA TYR A 106 1.37 12.55 -15.43
C TYR A 106 0.58 13.86 -15.48
N ARG A 107 0.66 14.57 -16.59
CA ARG A 107 -0.04 15.86 -16.78
C ARG A 107 -0.89 15.79 -18.03
N CYS A 108 -2.17 16.15 -17.90
CA CYS A 108 -3.03 16.41 -19.04
C CYS A 108 -3.01 17.92 -19.35
N GLU A 109 -3.01 18.27 -20.63
CA GLU A 109 -3.11 19.63 -21.14
C GLU A 109 -4.18 19.67 -22.24
N VAL A 110 -5.16 20.56 -22.09
CA VAL A 110 -6.25 20.77 -23.03
C VAL A 110 -6.14 22.18 -23.56
N SER A 111 -6.11 22.31 -24.88
CA SER A 111 -6.00 23.60 -25.57
C SER A 111 -7.19 23.83 -26.49
N ALA A 112 -7.69 25.06 -26.49
CA ALA A 112 -8.71 25.52 -27.42
C ALA A 112 -8.12 26.11 -28.70
N GLU A 113 -8.96 26.19 -29.72
CA GLU A 113 -8.64 26.74 -31.03
C GLU A 113 -8.61 28.28 -31.03
N ALA A 114 -8.12 28.86 -32.13
CA ALA A 114 -8.27 30.28 -32.41
C ALA A 114 -9.75 30.73 -32.23
N PRO A 115 -10.01 31.92 -31.65
CA PRO A 115 -9.05 32.98 -31.34
C PRO A 115 -8.52 32.98 -29.90
N SER A 116 -9.08 32.17 -29.00
CA SER A 116 -8.77 32.24 -27.56
C SER A 116 -7.38 31.66 -27.26
N PHE A 117 -7.02 30.57 -27.95
CA PHE A 117 -5.82 29.75 -27.68
C PHE A 117 -5.64 29.41 -26.19
N GLN A 118 -6.75 29.34 -25.44
CA GLN A 118 -6.70 29.03 -24.02
C GLN A 118 -6.12 27.64 -23.81
N THR A 119 -5.39 27.45 -22.72
CA THR A 119 -4.83 26.16 -22.34
C THR A 119 -4.98 25.95 -20.85
N VAL A 120 -5.53 24.82 -20.46
CA VAL A 120 -5.66 24.38 -19.07
C VAL A 120 -4.93 23.05 -18.87
N SER A 121 -4.36 22.86 -17.69
CA SER A 121 -3.63 21.63 -17.38
C SER A 121 -3.66 21.32 -15.89
N ASP A 122 -3.68 20.04 -15.57
CA ASP A 122 -3.50 19.53 -14.21
C ASP A 122 -2.82 18.16 -14.26
N HIS A 123 -2.46 17.63 -13.11
CA HIS A 123 -1.57 16.48 -13.01
C HIS A 123 -1.90 15.56 -11.84
N GLY A 124 -1.41 14.34 -11.94
CA GLY A 124 -1.32 13.41 -10.82
C GLY A 124 -0.04 12.59 -10.88
N GLU A 125 0.28 11.93 -9.78
CA GLU A 125 1.46 11.07 -9.67
C GLU A 125 1.04 9.62 -9.55
N MET A 126 1.69 8.74 -10.32
CA MET A 126 1.46 7.31 -10.29
C MET A 126 2.74 6.59 -9.86
N THR A 127 2.61 5.70 -8.88
CA THR A 127 3.67 4.76 -8.47
C THR A 127 3.28 3.35 -8.86
N VAL A 128 4.11 2.72 -9.67
CA VAL A 128 3.93 1.32 -10.07
C VAL A 128 4.61 0.41 -9.05
N VAL A 129 3.86 -0.59 -8.58
CA VAL A 129 4.32 -1.56 -7.59
C VAL A 129 4.41 -2.96 -8.17
N VAL A 130 5.34 -3.74 -7.64
CA VAL A 130 5.37 -5.20 -7.75
C VAL A 130 5.01 -5.75 -6.39
N LEU A 131 3.92 -6.51 -6.32
CA LEU A 131 3.46 -7.12 -5.09
C LEU A 131 4.36 -8.32 -4.72
N PRO A 132 4.50 -8.64 -3.42
CA PRO A 132 5.21 -9.85 -3.00
C PRO A 132 4.57 -11.12 -3.57
N ASP A 133 5.39 -12.03 -4.08
CA ASP A 133 4.94 -13.35 -4.56
C ASP A 133 4.47 -14.28 -3.42
N GLU A 134 4.91 -13.99 -2.20
CA GLU A 134 4.64 -14.78 -1.00
C GLU A 134 4.21 -13.88 0.17
N ASP A 135 3.31 -14.41 1.00
CA ASP A 135 2.93 -13.79 2.28
C ASP A 135 4.15 -13.69 3.22
N PRO A 136 4.19 -12.70 4.14
CA PRO A 136 5.29 -12.60 5.09
C PRO A 136 5.36 -13.86 5.97
N HIS A 137 6.57 -14.31 6.29
CA HIS A 137 6.76 -15.47 7.16
C HIS A 137 7.65 -15.14 8.35
N ILE A 138 7.34 -15.79 9.47
CA ILE A 138 8.10 -15.66 10.72
C ILE A 138 9.07 -16.83 10.82
N SER A 139 10.33 -16.54 11.11
CA SER A 139 11.41 -17.52 11.25
C SER A 139 12.20 -17.32 12.56
N GLY A 140 12.90 -18.36 13.01
CA GLY A 140 13.71 -18.33 14.24
C GLY A 140 12.95 -18.57 15.55
N GLY A 141 11.62 -18.76 15.48
CA GLY A 141 10.78 -19.03 16.65
C GLY A 141 11.00 -20.43 17.24
N LYS A 142 10.73 -20.57 18.54
CA LYS A 142 10.62 -21.86 19.24
C LYS A 142 9.14 -22.26 19.40
N PRO A 143 8.81 -23.56 19.45
CA PRO A 143 7.43 -24.02 19.68
C PRO A 143 6.91 -23.70 21.08
N ARG A 144 7.80 -23.46 22.05
CA ARG A 144 7.47 -23.10 23.45
C ARG A 144 8.51 -22.15 24.02
N TYR A 145 8.07 -21.29 24.93
CA TYR A 145 8.95 -20.37 25.67
C TYR A 145 8.67 -20.40 27.17
N GLN A 146 9.74 -20.23 27.96
CA GLN A 146 9.70 -20.03 29.41
C GLN A 146 9.98 -18.58 29.77
N LEU A 147 9.62 -18.18 30.99
CA LEU A 147 9.96 -16.86 31.52
C LEU A 147 11.49 -16.68 31.53
N GLY A 148 11.97 -15.56 31.02
CA GLY A 148 13.39 -15.26 30.89
C GLY A 148 14.04 -15.71 29.58
N ASP A 149 13.37 -16.55 28.78
CA ASP A 149 13.89 -16.94 27.46
C ASP A 149 14.08 -15.72 26.56
N ALA A 150 15.11 -15.78 25.72
CA ALA A 150 15.31 -14.83 24.64
C ALA A 150 14.51 -15.26 23.40
N VAL A 151 13.56 -14.42 22.99
CA VAL A 151 12.88 -14.51 21.70
C VAL A 151 13.74 -13.75 20.69
N ARG A 152 14.12 -14.42 19.60
CA ARG A 152 14.86 -13.82 18.47
C ARG A 152 14.25 -14.36 17.19
N VAL A 153 13.35 -13.58 16.60
CA VAL A 153 12.62 -13.98 15.40
C VAL A 153 12.78 -12.93 14.31
N ASN A 154 12.73 -13.38 13.06
CA ASN A 154 12.74 -12.50 11.89
C ASN A 154 11.43 -12.67 11.14
N CYS A 155 10.87 -11.55 10.70
CA CYS A 155 9.83 -11.55 9.69
C CYS A 155 10.45 -11.18 8.35
N THR A 156 10.21 -11.99 7.34
CA THR A 156 10.73 -11.79 5.98
C THR A 156 9.56 -11.67 5.02
N SER A 157 9.59 -10.67 4.13
CA SER A 157 8.61 -10.53 3.05
C SER A 157 9.02 -11.30 1.80
N GLY A 158 8.05 -11.58 0.91
CA GLY A 158 8.38 -11.87 -0.49
C GLY A 158 9.09 -10.69 -1.18
N ARG A 159 9.63 -10.94 -2.37
CA ARG A 159 10.31 -9.94 -3.21
C ARG A 159 9.28 -8.96 -3.78
N SER A 160 9.48 -7.66 -3.63
CA SER A 160 8.53 -6.64 -4.07
C SER A 160 9.22 -5.38 -4.57
N LYS A 161 8.44 -4.43 -5.08
CA LYS A 161 8.92 -3.06 -5.31
C LYS A 161 7.78 -2.07 -5.11
N PRO A 162 7.90 -1.05 -4.26
CA PRO A 162 9.00 -0.83 -3.31
C PRO A 162 9.08 -1.94 -2.26
N ALA A 163 10.13 -1.91 -1.45
CA ALA A 163 10.31 -2.76 -0.28
C ALA A 163 9.08 -2.71 0.63
N VAL A 164 8.63 -3.88 1.07
CA VAL A 164 7.51 -4.01 2.01
C VAL A 164 7.82 -3.29 3.32
N HIS A 165 6.86 -2.54 3.84
CA HIS A 165 6.92 -2.06 5.21
C HIS A 165 6.44 -3.16 6.16
N LEU A 166 7.35 -3.63 7.02
CA LEU A 166 7.07 -4.67 8.00
C LEU A 166 6.77 -4.04 9.37
N THR A 167 5.86 -4.65 10.13
CA THR A 167 5.53 -4.20 11.49
C THR A 167 5.28 -5.41 12.40
N TRP A 168 5.87 -5.39 13.59
CA TRP A 168 5.68 -6.41 14.60
C TRP A 168 4.60 -6.02 15.61
N TYR A 169 3.79 -7.01 15.98
CA TYR A 169 2.82 -6.93 17.07
C TYR A 169 3.04 -8.08 18.05
N ILE A 170 2.97 -7.78 19.34
CA ILE A 170 3.00 -8.76 20.44
C ILE A 170 1.61 -8.70 21.10
N ASN A 171 0.84 -9.78 21.03
CA ASN A 171 -0.52 -9.85 21.57
C ASN A 171 -1.43 -8.69 21.12
N SER A 172 -1.41 -8.41 19.81
CA SER A 172 -2.15 -7.33 19.13
C SER A 172 -1.72 -5.91 19.45
N GLU A 173 -0.68 -5.71 20.26
CA GLU A 173 -0.09 -4.40 20.54
C GLU A 173 1.19 -4.21 19.70
N PRO A 174 1.43 -3.04 19.08
CA PRO A 174 2.66 -2.78 18.35
C PRO A 174 3.90 -3.00 19.22
N ALA A 175 4.92 -3.67 18.70
CA ALA A 175 6.16 -3.87 19.41
C ALA A 175 6.87 -2.53 19.66
N GLU A 176 7.43 -2.37 20.86
CA GLU A 176 8.21 -1.18 21.21
C GLU A 176 9.44 -1.06 20.27
N PRO A 177 9.80 0.15 19.78
CA PRO A 177 10.89 0.31 18.81
C PRO A 177 12.24 -0.27 19.26
N GLY A 178 12.52 -0.26 20.58
CA GLY A 178 13.75 -0.83 21.13
C GLY A 178 13.84 -2.36 21.09
N LEU A 179 12.73 -3.06 20.81
CA LEU A 179 12.69 -4.52 20.63
C LEU A 179 12.84 -4.91 19.15
N VAL A 180 12.70 -3.95 18.25
CA VAL A 180 12.67 -4.17 16.82
C VAL A 180 14.07 -3.88 16.25
N ARG A 181 14.56 -4.81 15.42
CA ARG A 181 15.82 -4.67 14.71
C ARG A 181 15.55 -4.45 13.23
N GLN A 182 15.91 -3.27 12.74
CA GLN A 182 15.81 -2.94 11.33
C GLN A 182 16.98 -3.54 10.53
N TYR A 183 16.67 -4.05 9.35
CA TYR A 183 17.64 -4.50 8.36
C TYR A 183 17.40 -3.74 7.06
N GLU A 184 18.47 -3.45 6.32
CA GLU A 184 18.35 -2.88 4.98
C GLU A 184 17.67 -3.89 4.04
N PRO A 185 16.73 -3.45 3.18
CA PRO A 185 16.12 -4.32 2.18
C PRO A 185 17.16 -4.98 1.29
N VAL A 186 17.02 -6.29 1.08
CA VAL A 186 17.94 -7.06 0.24
C VAL A 186 17.45 -6.96 -1.20
N VAL A 187 18.25 -6.34 -2.07
CA VAL A 187 17.97 -6.26 -3.51
C VAL A 187 18.45 -7.54 -4.18
N SER A 188 17.57 -8.19 -4.96
CA SER A 188 17.88 -9.46 -5.64
C SER A 188 17.28 -9.52 -7.05
N GLY A 189 17.91 -10.32 -7.91
CA GLY A 189 17.47 -10.59 -9.29
C GLY A 189 17.78 -9.47 -10.29
N LYS A 190 17.49 -9.74 -11.58
CA LYS A 190 17.70 -8.78 -12.69
C LYS A 190 16.71 -7.61 -12.67
N ASP A 191 15.51 -7.90 -12.17
CA ASP A 191 14.38 -7.01 -11.89
C ASP A 191 14.64 -6.05 -10.71
N LYS A 192 15.69 -6.27 -9.92
CA LYS A 192 16.06 -5.44 -8.76
C LYS A 192 14.88 -5.26 -7.80
N LEU A 193 14.23 -6.37 -7.46
CA LEU A 193 13.18 -6.42 -6.43
C LEU A 193 13.83 -6.51 -5.05
N GLU A 194 13.06 -6.10 -4.05
CA GLU A 194 13.50 -5.87 -2.68
C GLU A 194 12.80 -6.84 -1.74
N THR A 195 13.58 -7.47 -0.86
CA THR A 195 13.06 -8.30 0.24
C THR A 195 13.31 -7.58 1.56
N SER A 196 12.23 -7.30 2.30
CA SER A 196 12.31 -6.69 3.62
C SER A 196 12.46 -7.75 4.70
N ILE A 197 13.30 -7.46 5.70
CA ILE A 197 13.46 -8.30 6.89
C ILE A 197 13.33 -7.40 8.12
N LEU A 198 12.55 -7.83 9.11
CA LEU A 198 12.40 -7.13 10.38
C LEU A 198 12.60 -8.09 11.54
N GLY A 199 13.62 -7.83 12.36
CA GLY A 199 13.91 -8.62 13.55
C GLY A 199 13.08 -8.18 14.75
N LEU A 200 12.75 -9.13 15.62
CA LEU A 200 12.16 -8.89 16.93
C LEU A 200 12.97 -9.64 17.99
N GLU A 201 13.46 -8.91 18.98
CA GLU A 201 14.28 -9.44 20.06
C GLU A 201 13.83 -8.92 21.43
N PHE A 202 13.47 -9.83 22.33
CA PHE A 202 13.12 -9.48 23.71
C PHE A 202 13.27 -10.68 24.65
N ARG A 203 13.27 -10.41 25.97
CA ARG A 203 13.17 -11.45 26.99
C ARG A 203 11.74 -11.65 27.44
N VAL A 204 11.31 -12.91 27.51
CA VAL A 204 9.95 -13.27 27.91
C VAL A 204 9.68 -12.85 29.36
N LYS A 205 8.57 -12.12 29.56
CA LYS A 205 8.09 -11.62 30.85
C LYS A 205 6.66 -12.10 31.07
N PRO A 206 6.15 -12.15 32.31
CA PRO A 206 4.77 -12.57 32.58
C PRO A 206 3.71 -11.82 31.76
N LYS A 207 3.93 -10.51 31.51
CA LYS A 207 3.03 -9.67 30.71
C LYS A 207 2.84 -10.13 29.25
N HIS A 208 3.76 -10.93 28.72
CA HIS A 208 3.71 -11.41 27.33
C HIS A 208 2.81 -12.64 27.14
N PHE A 209 2.39 -13.31 28.22
CA PHE A 209 1.44 -14.41 28.13
C PHE A 209 0.03 -13.91 28.45
N LYS A 210 -0.88 -13.95 27.48
CA LYS A 210 -2.31 -13.65 27.68
C LYS A 210 -3.07 -14.97 27.54
N ARG A 211 -3.78 -15.41 28.58
CA ARG A 211 -4.53 -16.69 28.58
C ARG A 211 -3.68 -17.96 28.33
N GLY A 212 -2.37 -17.89 28.54
CA GLY A 212 -1.45 -19.02 28.48
C GLY A 212 -0.61 -19.10 27.20
N ASP A 213 -0.90 -18.28 26.19
CA ASP A 213 -0.12 -18.16 24.97
C ASP A 213 0.42 -16.73 24.76
N MET A 214 1.48 -16.64 23.96
CA MET A 214 2.07 -15.40 23.47
C MET A 214 1.93 -15.39 21.95
N LYS A 215 1.30 -14.34 21.41
CA LYS A 215 1.07 -14.18 19.98
C LYS A 215 2.04 -13.19 19.37
N LEU A 216 2.75 -13.62 18.33
CA LEU A 216 3.64 -12.79 17.54
C LEU A 216 3.05 -12.64 16.14
N LYS A 217 2.70 -11.41 15.76
CA LYS A 217 2.14 -11.12 14.45
C LYS A 217 3.05 -10.19 13.68
N CYS A 218 3.41 -10.59 12.46
CA CYS A 218 4.07 -9.74 11.50
C CYS A 218 3.08 -9.26 10.45
N LEU A 219 3.01 -7.95 10.26
CA LEU A 219 2.21 -7.30 9.24
C LEU A 219 3.11 -6.76 8.12
N ALA A 220 2.75 -7.02 6.88
CA ALA A 220 3.41 -6.57 5.67
C ALA A 220 2.49 -5.66 4.87
N THR A 221 2.95 -4.45 4.53
CA THR A 221 2.19 -3.47 3.77
C THR A 221 2.99 -2.83 2.62
N ILE A 222 2.29 -2.52 1.53
CA ILE A 222 2.78 -1.64 0.46
C ILE A 222 1.70 -0.60 0.20
N SER A 223 1.95 0.64 0.64
CA SER A 223 1.04 1.78 0.53
C SER A 223 -0.41 1.38 0.87
N THR A 224 -1.37 1.59 -0.04
CA THR A 224 -2.79 1.22 0.14
C THR A 224 -3.19 -0.03 -0.64
N VAL A 225 -2.25 -0.71 -1.30
CA VAL A 225 -2.55 -1.77 -2.30
C VAL A 225 -2.20 -3.18 -1.82
N TYR A 226 -1.44 -3.31 -0.75
CA TYR A 226 -1.07 -4.61 -0.19
C TYR A 226 -1.13 -4.60 1.34
N TRP A 227 -1.80 -5.60 1.91
CA TRP A 227 -1.92 -5.82 3.35
C TRP A 227 -2.05 -7.32 3.65
N LYS A 228 -0.97 -7.93 4.13
CA LYS A 228 -0.92 -9.35 4.50
C LYS A 228 -0.19 -9.54 5.82
N SER A 229 -0.51 -10.60 6.56
CA SER A 229 0.11 -10.84 7.86
C SER A 229 0.21 -12.32 8.18
N ASN A 230 1.20 -12.67 8.98
CA ASN A 230 1.38 -13.98 9.57
C ASN A 230 1.41 -13.85 11.09
N GLU A 231 0.65 -14.69 11.78
CA GLU A 231 0.54 -14.72 13.24
C GLU A 231 0.87 -16.12 13.76
N GLU A 232 1.85 -16.18 14.65
CA GLU A 232 2.25 -17.39 15.37
C GLU A 232 1.81 -17.29 16.83
N SER A 233 1.13 -18.32 17.33
CA SER A 233 0.77 -18.46 18.76
C SER A 233 1.68 -19.48 19.41
N VAL A 234 2.37 -19.06 20.48
CA VAL A 234 3.35 -19.88 21.18
C VAL A 234 2.90 -20.15 22.60
N GLU A 235 2.80 -21.43 22.96
CA GLU A 235 2.42 -21.84 24.31
C GLU A 235 3.52 -21.50 25.32
N GLY A 236 3.11 -20.94 26.48
CA GLY A 236 3.96 -20.92 27.66
C GLY A 236 4.08 -22.32 28.24
N ASP A 237 5.29 -22.73 28.63
CA ASP A 237 5.46 -24.02 29.27
C ASP A 237 4.72 -24.02 30.62
N LYS A 238 3.86 -25.03 30.86
CA LYS A 238 3.15 -25.14 32.13
C LYS A 238 4.16 -25.55 33.19
N PRO A 239 4.18 -24.92 34.39
CA PRO A 239 5.02 -25.43 35.48
C PRO A 239 4.63 -26.89 35.73
N GLN A 240 5.61 -27.80 35.65
CA GLN A 240 5.41 -29.19 36.07
C GLN A 240 4.89 -29.14 37.51
N LYS A 241 3.68 -29.66 37.74
CA LYS A 241 3.16 -29.84 39.10
C LYS A 241 4.21 -30.64 39.87
N ALA A 242 4.74 -30.07 40.95
CA ALA A 242 5.67 -30.77 41.82
C ALA A 242 5.06 -32.12 42.24
N PRO A 243 5.85 -33.21 42.32
CA PRO A 243 5.34 -34.48 42.80
C PRO A 243 4.78 -34.28 44.21
N MET A 244 3.49 -34.57 44.41
CA MET A 244 2.93 -34.64 45.76
C MET A 244 3.66 -35.74 46.52
N LEU A 245 4.40 -35.37 47.56
CA LEU A 245 5.00 -36.34 48.48
C LEU A 245 3.86 -37.02 49.25
N GLU A 246 3.55 -38.26 48.90
CA GLU A 246 2.51 -39.04 49.56
C GLU A 246 2.99 -39.43 50.97
N SER A 247 2.41 -38.80 52.00
CA SER A 247 2.71 -39.10 53.40
C SER A 247 2.10 -40.45 53.78
N ARG A 248 2.93 -41.52 53.75
CA ARG A 248 2.54 -42.84 54.26
C ARG A 248 2.31 -42.75 55.77
N LYS A 249 1.04 -42.76 56.20
CA LYS A 249 0.67 -42.99 57.61
C LYS A 249 1.02 -44.42 58.01
N ALA A 250 1.80 -44.58 59.08
CA ALA A 250 2.06 -45.86 59.71
C ALA A 250 0.77 -46.41 60.34
N VAL A 251 0.41 -47.64 59.97
CA VAL A 251 -0.69 -48.39 60.57
C VAL A 251 -0.19 -48.98 61.90
N ALA A 252 -0.77 -48.56 63.02
CA ALA A 252 -0.53 -49.17 64.32
C ALA A 252 -1.22 -50.54 64.37
N ALA A 253 -0.42 -51.60 64.56
CA ALA A 253 -0.89 -52.95 64.78
C ALA A 253 -1.48 -53.07 66.20
N ASN A 254 -2.78 -53.34 66.29
CA ASN A 254 -3.45 -53.73 67.54
C ASN A 254 -3.46 -55.26 67.63
N THR A 255 -2.46 -55.84 68.30
CA THR A 255 -2.52 -57.24 68.74
C THR A 255 -3.20 -57.28 70.11
N ARG A 256 -4.46 -57.70 70.15
CA ARG A 256 -5.14 -58.06 71.40
C ARG A 256 -5.23 -59.59 71.46
N ALA A 257 -4.56 -60.15 72.46
CA ALA A 257 -4.43 -61.57 72.72
C ALA A 257 -5.76 -62.22 73.10
N ASP A 258 -6.00 -63.42 72.55
CA ASP A 258 -7.00 -64.38 73.02
C ASP A 258 -6.67 -64.83 74.44
N ARG A 259 -7.70 -64.87 75.29
CA ARG A 259 -7.64 -65.39 76.67
C ARG A 259 -8.35 -66.73 76.71
N VAL A 260 -7.60 -67.79 77.01
CA VAL A 260 -8.12 -69.12 77.36
C VAL A 260 -8.39 -69.15 78.86
N GLN A 261 -9.66 -69.30 79.25
CA GLN A 261 -10.21 -70.16 80.31
C GLN A 261 -11.67 -69.81 80.56
#